data_AF-A0A6J4MS66-F1
#
_entry.id   AF-A0A6J4MS66-F1
#
_cell.length_a   1.000
_cell.length_b   1.000
_cell.length_c   1.000
_cell.angle_alpha   90.00
_cell.angle_beta   90.00
_cell.angle_gamma   90.00
#
_symmetry.space_group_name_H-M   'P 1'
#
loop_
_entity.id
_entity.type
_entity.pdbx_description
1 polymer ?
#
loop_
_entity_poly.entity_id
_entity_poly.type
_entity_poly.pdbx_seq_one_letter_code
_entity_poly.pdbx_strand_id
1 'polypeptide(L)'
;MAVPAPTAALSPEAARSCRALLDALPDELDPGVQRRPVEDDTGRTAAWGDPAIVLQCGVPPPDRPEEPASVNGVLWSVRDIGAGYRWTTEQRPVGVAVEIPDAYPNPAELVNPLADPLGAGAPG
;
A
#
# COMPACT_ATOMS: atom_id res chain seq x y z
N MET A 1 24.68 -0.78 -11.65
CA MET A 1 25.11 -0.51 -10.26
C MET A 1 23.88 -0.73 -9.38
N ALA A 2 23.94 -1.69 -8.45
CA ALA A 2 22.82 -2.02 -7.57
C ALA A 2 22.82 -1.08 -6.36
N VAL A 3 21.68 -0.47 -6.07
CA VAL A 3 21.47 0.37 -4.88
C VAL A 3 21.01 -0.57 -3.76
N PRO A 4 21.67 -0.61 -2.58
CA PRO A 4 21.23 -1.47 -1.51
C PRO A 4 19.90 -0.95 -0.96
N ALA A 5 18.86 -1.78 -0.98
CA ALA A 5 17.64 -1.49 -0.24
C ALA A 5 17.97 -1.38 1.26
N PRO A 6 17.30 -0.52 2.04
CA PRO A 6 17.46 -0.52 3.49
C PRO A 6 16.98 -1.87 4.05
N THR A 7 17.93 -2.77 4.31
CA THR A 7 17.73 -4.10 4.91
C THR A 7 17.55 -3.99 6.42
N ALA A 8 16.61 -3.15 6.90
CA ALA A 8 16.06 -3.43 8.21
C ALA A 8 15.11 -4.62 8.01
N ALA A 9 15.58 -5.83 8.30
CA ALA A 9 14.71 -7.00 8.27
C ALA A 9 13.51 -6.71 9.18
N LEU A 10 12.29 -6.86 8.65
CA LEU A 10 11.08 -6.72 9.45
C LEU A 10 11.16 -7.65 10.66
N SER A 11 10.66 -7.19 11.80
CA SER A 11 10.50 -8.08 12.95
C SER A 11 9.62 -9.27 12.54
N PRO A 12 9.78 -10.46 13.16
CA PRO A 12 8.93 -11.62 12.85
C PRO A 12 7.44 -11.35 13.03
N GLU A 13 7.09 -10.41 13.90
CA GLU A 13 5.73 -9.93 14.09
C GLU A 13 5.25 -9.07 12.92
N ALA A 14 6.04 -8.06 12.51
CA ALA A 14 5.71 -7.25 11.34
C ALA A 14 5.60 -8.09 10.06
N ALA A 15 6.46 -9.09 9.89
CA ALA A 15 6.37 -10.04 8.78
C ALA A 15 5.09 -10.89 8.81
N ARG A 16 4.62 -11.32 10.00
CA ARG A 16 3.33 -12.00 10.14
C ARG A 16 2.16 -11.08 9.81
N SER A 17 2.17 -9.84 10.29
CA SER A 17 1.15 -8.85 9.98
C SER A 17 1.09 -8.54 8.49
N CYS A 18 2.23 -8.43 7.81
CA CYS A 18 2.25 -8.23 6.36
C CYS A 18 1.64 -9.40 5.59
N ARG A 19 1.97 -10.64 5.96
CA ARG A 19 1.34 -11.81 5.30
C ARG A 19 -0.17 -11.83 5.51
N ALA A 20 -0.63 -11.63 6.75
CA ALA A 20 -2.06 -11.57 7.04
C ALA A 20 -2.78 -10.45 6.27
N LEU A 21 -2.14 -9.28 6.14
CA LEU A 21 -2.66 -8.20 5.31
C LEU A 21 -2.78 -8.64 3.85
N LEU A 22 -1.72 -9.22 3.27
CA LEU A 22 -1.71 -9.64 1.86
C LEU A 22 -2.74 -10.73 1.54
N ASP A 23 -3.02 -11.60 2.51
CA ASP A 23 -4.04 -12.65 2.40
C ASP A 23 -5.46 -12.06 2.44
N ALA A 24 -5.65 -10.92 3.12
CA ALA A 24 -6.94 -10.22 3.22
C ALA A 24 -7.18 -9.21 2.09
N LEU A 25 -6.17 -8.96 1.24
CA LEU A 25 -6.28 -8.01 0.14
C LEU A 25 -7.31 -8.45 -0.90
N PRO A 26 -8.05 -7.50 -1.51
CA PRO A 26 -9.02 -7.80 -2.54
C PRO A 26 -8.34 -8.26 -3.83
N ASP A 27 -9.06 -9.08 -4.59
CA ASP A 27 -8.64 -9.51 -5.93
C ASP A 27 -8.86 -8.42 -6.99
N GLU A 28 -9.61 -7.36 -6.68
CA GLU A 28 -9.89 -6.24 -7.58
C GLU A 28 -10.01 -4.93 -6.80
N LEU A 29 -9.40 -3.85 -7.29
CA LEU A 29 -9.47 -2.53 -6.64
C LEU A 29 -10.61 -1.65 -7.19
N ASP A 30 -10.90 -1.77 -8.48
CA ASP A 30 -11.91 -1.01 -9.22
C ASP A 30 -12.25 -1.83 -10.48
N PRO A 31 -13.42 -1.67 -11.13
CA PRO A 31 -13.78 -2.45 -12.31
C PRO A 31 -12.70 -2.46 -13.40
N GLY A 32 -12.10 -3.64 -13.61
CA GLY A 32 -11.01 -3.86 -14.58
C GLY A 32 -9.60 -3.73 -14.00
N VAL A 33 -9.45 -3.40 -12.72
CA VAL A 33 -8.16 -3.28 -12.01
C VAL A 33 -7.93 -4.53 -11.15
N GLN A 34 -7.67 -5.64 -11.84
CA GLN A 34 -7.54 -6.98 -11.25
C GLN A 34 -6.16 -7.22 -10.63
N ARG A 35 -6.10 -8.07 -9.62
CA ARG A 35 -4.86 -8.50 -8.97
C ARG A 35 -3.99 -9.24 -9.98
N ARG A 36 -2.69 -8.98 -9.93
CA ARG A 36 -1.70 -9.58 -10.81
C ARG A 36 -0.57 -10.22 -10.02
N PRO A 37 0.11 -11.22 -10.59
CA PRO A 37 1.29 -11.80 -9.95
C PRO A 37 2.40 -10.76 -9.84
N VAL A 38 3.16 -10.85 -8.74
CA VAL A 38 4.37 -10.08 -8.49
C VAL A 38 5.56 -11.03 -8.61
N GLU A 39 6.55 -10.65 -9.41
CA GLU A 39 7.81 -11.38 -9.49
C GLU A 39 8.61 -11.18 -8.19
N ASP A 40 9.30 -12.23 -7.73
CA ASP A 40 10.07 -12.21 -6.47
C ASP A 40 9.23 -11.82 -5.24
N ASP A 41 7.98 -12.28 -5.15
CA ASP A 41 7.12 -12.00 -4.01
C ASP A 41 7.74 -12.54 -2.71
N THR A 42 8.28 -11.61 -1.91
CA THR A 42 8.83 -11.92 -0.57
C THR A 42 7.73 -12.04 0.49
N GLY A 43 6.46 -12.13 0.09
CA GLY A 43 5.30 -12.12 0.97
C GLY A 43 5.08 -10.74 1.61
N ARG A 44 5.46 -9.67 0.89
CA ARG A 44 5.35 -8.27 1.34
C ARG A 44 4.78 -7.34 0.29
N THR A 45 4.43 -7.87 -0.88
CA THR A 45 4.06 -7.09 -2.05
C THR A 45 2.81 -7.65 -2.71
N ALA A 46 1.95 -6.76 -3.19
CA ALA A 46 0.83 -7.11 -4.06
C ALA A 46 0.75 -6.09 -5.19
N ALA A 47 0.17 -6.49 -6.32
CA ALA A 47 -0.04 -5.58 -7.43
C ALA A 47 -1.39 -5.81 -8.11
N TRP A 48 -1.87 -4.77 -8.79
CA TRP A 48 -3.10 -4.80 -9.59
C TRP A 48 -2.92 -4.01 -10.88
N GLY A 49 -3.74 -4.33 -11.88
CA GLY A 49 -3.89 -3.56 -13.11
C GLY A 49 -2.65 -3.51 -14.01
N ASP A 50 -2.79 -2.75 -15.09
CA ASP A 50 -1.72 -2.46 -16.05
C ASP A 50 -1.95 -1.07 -16.66
N PRO A 51 -1.16 -0.03 -16.31
CA PRO A 51 0.10 -0.07 -15.54
C PRO A 51 -0.06 -0.55 -14.09
N ALA A 52 0.98 -1.19 -13.53
CA ALA A 52 0.86 -1.82 -12.21
C ALA A 52 0.70 -0.80 -11.07
N ILE A 53 -0.35 -0.97 -10.26
CA ILE A 53 -0.46 -0.40 -8.91
C ILE A 53 0.25 -1.36 -7.96
N VAL A 54 1.19 -0.87 -7.16
CA VAL A 54 2.03 -1.73 -6.32
C VAL A 54 1.86 -1.37 -4.85
N LEU A 55 1.46 -2.35 -4.05
CA LEU A 55 1.44 -2.27 -2.60
C LEU A 55 2.70 -2.91 -2.02
N GLN A 56 3.35 -2.23 -1.09
CA GLN A 56 4.46 -2.72 -0.30
C GLN A 56 4.16 -2.58 1.20
N CYS A 57 4.20 -3.70 1.92
CA CYS A 57 4.05 -3.75 3.37
C CYS A 57 5.40 -3.73 4.10
N GLY A 58 5.43 -3.10 5.26
CA GLY A 58 6.61 -2.98 6.11
C GLY A 58 7.52 -1.81 5.73
N VAL A 59 6.96 -0.77 5.12
CA VAL A 59 7.69 0.45 4.80
C VAL A 59 7.85 1.32 6.05
N PRO A 60 8.92 2.13 6.14
CA PRO A 60 9.03 3.11 7.21
C PRO A 60 7.86 4.12 7.14
N PRO A 61 7.50 4.76 8.27
CA PRO A 61 6.54 5.85 8.27
C PRO A 61 7.05 7.00 7.37
N PRO A 62 6.14 7.79 6.79
CA PRO A 62 6.52 8.89 5.92
C PRO A 62 7.33 9.96 6.70
N ASP A 63 8.35 10.51 6.03
CA ASP A 63 9.30 11.44 6.67
C ASP A 63 8.72 12.82 6.99
N ARG A 64 7.52 13.18 6.48
CA ARG A 64 6.99 14.54 6.55
C ARG A 64 5.60 14.60 7.18
N PRO A 65 5.34 15.62 8.03
CA PRO A 65 4.04 15.88 8.62
C PRO A 65 3.14 16.66 7.64
N GLU A 66 2.98 16.16 6.41
CA GLU A 66 1.94 16.68 5.52
C GLU A 66 0.56 16.26 6.06
N GLU A 67 -0.48 17.07 5.82
CA GLU A 67 -1.83 16.73 6.28
C GLU A 67 -2.30 15.45 5.56
N PRO A 68 -2.58 14.36 6.29
CA PRO A 68 -2.93 13.10 5.67
C PRO A 68 -4.34 13.15 5.08
N ALA A 69 -4.52 12.55 3.92
CA ALA A 69 -5.84 12.27 3.37
C ALA A 69 -6.49 11.13 4.16
N SER A 70 -7.76 11.29 4.53
CA SER A 70 -8.53 10.22 5.17
C SER A 70 -9.39 9.51 4.11
N VAL A 71 -9.20 8.21 3.95
CA VAL A 71 -10.03 7.35 3.10
C VAL A 71 -10.56 6.21 3.95
N ASN A 72 -11.88 6.17 4.14
CA ASN A 72 -12.57 5.19 4.99
C ASN A 72 -11.96 5.01 6.39
N GLY A 73 -11.42 6.07 6.99
CA GLY A 73 -10.80 6.00 8.31
C GLY A 73 -9.36 5.48 8.32
N VAL A 74 -8.76 5.22 7.15
CA VAL A 74 -7.30 5.09 7.01
C VAL A 74 -6.72 6.45 6.66
N LEU A 75 -5.71 6.87 7.43
CA LEU A 75 -4.93 8.07 7.16
C LEU A 75 -3.79 7.74 6.20
N TRP A 76 -3.69 8.52 5.13
CA TRP A 76 -2.72 8.35 4.05
C TRP A 76 -1.91 9.63 3.85
N SER A 77 -0.60 9.52 3.97
CA SER A 77 0.33 10.52 3.44
C SER A 77 0.49 10.31 1.94
N VAL A 78 0.24 11.35 1.14
CA VAL A 78 0.25 11.27 -0.33
C VAL A 78 1.40 12.10 -0.88
N ARG A 79 2.30 11.47 -1.61
CA ARG A 79 3.45 12.14 -2.23
C ARG A 79 3.43 11.94 -3.74
N ASP A 80 3.61 13.03 -4.48
CA ASP A 80 3.91 12.99 -5.91
C ASP A 80 5.32 12.41 -6.14
N ILE A 81 5.41 11.36 -6.96
CA ILE A 81 6.67 10.70 -7.32
C ILE A 81 7.05 10.90 -8.81
N GLY A 82 6.39 11.84 -9.50
CA GLY A 82 6.62 12.22 -10.88
C GLY A 82 5.92 11.32 -11.91
N ALA A 83 5.88 10.01 -11.68
CA ALA A 83 5.18 9.03 -12.52
C ALA A 83 3.81 8.60 -11.96
N GLY A 84 3.32 9.32 -10.96
CA GLY A 84 2.13 8.96 -10.18
C GLY A 84 2.25 9.41 -8.73
N TYR A 85 1.52 8.74 -7.85
CA TYR A 85 1.45 9.08 -6.43
C TYR A 85 1.80 7.88 -5.55
N ARG A 86 2.58 8.14 -4.50
CA ARG A 86 2.82 7.18 -3.41
C ARG A 86 1.97 7.54 -2.21
N TRP A 87 1.06 6.64 -1.85
CA TRP A 87 0.17 6.72 -0.70
C TRP A 87 0.74 5.85 0.41
N THR A 88 1.04 6.42 1.57
CA THR A 88 1.61 5.68 2.71
C THR A 88 0.71 5.81 3.93
N THR A 89 0.37 4.69 4.57
CA THR A 89 -0.47 4.69 5.77
C THR A 89 0.24 5.34 6.94
N GLU A 90 -0.49 6.14 7.70
CA GLU A 90 -0.05 6.76 8.94
C GLU A 90 -0.55 5.98 10.17
N GLN A 91 0.16 6.13 11.30
CA GLN A 91 -0.28 5.64 12.62
C GLN A 91 -0.60 4.13 12.68
N ARG A 92 0.13 3.30 11.93
CA ARG A 92 -0.05 1.84 11.92
C ARG A 92 1.15 1.10 12.53
N PRO A 93 0.93 -0.08 13.13
CA PRO A 93 2.01 -0.91 13.66
C PRO A 93 2.96 -1.42 12.56
N VAL A 94 2.47 -1.53 11.32
CA VAL A 94 3.28 -1.79 10.14
C VAL A 94 2.87 -0.79 9.06
N GLY A 95 3.84 -0.05 8.52
CA GLY A 95 3.58 0.89 7.43
C GLY A 95 3.30 0.17 6.12
N VAL A 96 2.33 0.68 5.35
CA VAL A 96 1.98 0.19 4.02
C VAL A 96 2.09 1.36 3.05
N ALA A 97 2.75 1.15 1.92
CA ALA A 97 2.77 2.09 0.82
C ALA A 97 2.10 1.49 -0.42
N VAL A 98 1.41 2.32 -1.17
CA VAL A 98 0.79 2.00 -2.44
C VAL A 98 1.26 3.04 -3.47
N GLU A 99 1.87 2.57 -4.55
CA GLU A 99 2.26 3.40 -5.68
C GLU A 99 1.22 3.24 -6.78
N ILE A 100 0.62 4.37 -7.17
CA ILE A 100 -0.44 4.44 -8.16
C ILE A 100 0.07 5.27 -9.34
N PRO A 101 0.23 4.67 -10.53
CA PRO A 101 0.61 5.40 -11.74
C PRO A 101 -0.36 6.52 -12.09
N ASP A 102 0.13 7.59 -12.70
CA ASP A 102 -0.66 8.74 -13.18
C ASP A 102 -1.72 8.37 -14.26
N ALA A 103 -1.56 7.20 -14.90
CA ALA A 103 -2.55 6.62 -15.80
C ALA A 103 -3.92 6.38 -15.13
N TYR A 104 -3.99 6.32 -13.80
CA TYR A 104 -5.23 6.18 -13.05
C TYR A 104 -5.75 7.55 -12.58
N PRO A 105 -6.91 8.02 -13.10
CA PRO A 105 -7.38 9.39 -12.83
C PRO A 105 -7.89 9.60 -11.40
N ASN A 106 -8.30 8.53 -10.71
CA ASN A 106 -8.94 8.60 -9.39
C ASN A 106 -8.20 7.74 -8.35
N PRO A 107 -7.00 8.14 -7.90
CA PRO A 107 -6.18 7.34 -6.99
C PRO A 107 -6.84 7.07 -5.63
N ALA A 108 -7.74 7.95 -5.17
CA ALA A 108 -8.47 7.76 -3.91
C ALA A 108 -9.43 6.56 -3.94
N GLU A 109 -10.07 6.29 -5.09
CA GLU A 109 -10.96 5.13 -5.25
C GLU A 109 -10.17 3.81 -5.26
N LEU A 110 -8.92 3.84 -5.72
CA LEU A 110 -8.06 2.65 -5.75
C LEU A 110 -7.54 2.23 -4.37
N VAL A 111 -7.50 3.15 -3.40
CA VAL A 111 -7.12 2.84 -2.00
C VAL A 111 -8.32 2.59 -1.10
N ASN A 112 -9.54 2.91 -1.56
CA ASN A 112 -10.80 2.65 -0.87
C ASN A 112 -10.96 1.17 -0.43
N PRO A 113 -10.84 0.17 -1.32
CA PRO A 113 -11.01 -1.24 -0.95
C PRO A 113 -9.85 -1.80 -0.11
N LEU A 114 -8.76 -1.03 0.04
CA LEU A 114 -7.64 -1.38 0.92
C LEU A 114 -7.91 -1.00 2.37
N ALA A 115 -8.92 -0.17 2.65
CA ALA A 115 -9.20 0.30 3.99
C ALA A 115 -9.56 -0.83 4.97
N ASP A 116 -10.48 -1.70 4.58
CA ASP A 116 -10.93 -2.85 5.38
C ASP A 116 -9.77 -3.77 5.78
N PRO A 117 -8.93 -4.29 4.86
CA PRO A 117 -7.82 -5.17 5.24
C PRO A 117 -6.72 -4.44 6.04
N LEU A 118 -6.60 -3.11 5.91
CA LEU A 118 -5.72 -2.31 6.75
C LEU A 118 -6.27 -2.10 8.17
N GLY A 119 -7.48 -2.56 8.45
CA GLY A 119 -8.15 -2.36 9.73
C GLY A 119 -8.55 -0.91 9.94
N ALA A 120 -8.99 -0.20 8.89
CA ALA A 120 -9.89 0.92 9.12
C ALA A 120 -11.07 0.38 9.91
N GLY A 121 -11.41 1.08 11.00
CA GLY A 121 -12.40 0.61 11.95
C GLY A 121 -13.70 0.32 11.21
N ALA A 122 -14.13 -0.94 11.23
CA ALA A 122 -15.53 -1.22 11.26
C ALA A 122 -16.16 -0.30 12.31
N PRO A 123 -17.22 0.48 12.01
CA PRO A 123 -18.07 0.91 13.09
C PRO A 123 -18.54 -0.36 13.80
N GLY A 124 -18.31 -0.43 15.10
CA GLY A 124 -18.73 -1.57 15.94
C GLY A 124 -20.22 -1.87 15.84
#